data_AF-A0A4D5RSX3-F1
#
_entry.id   AF-A0A4D5RSX3-F1
#
_cell.length_a   1.000
_cell.length_b   1.000
_cell.length_c   1.000
_cell.angle_alpha   90.00
_cell.angle_beta   90.00
_cell.angle_gamma   90.00
#
_symmetry.space_group_name_H-M   'P 1'
#
loop_
_entity.id
_entity.type
_entity.pdbx_description
1 polymer ?
#
loop_
_entity_poly.entity_id
_entity_poly.type
_entity_poly.pdbx_seq_one_letter_code
_entity_poly.pdbx_strand_id
1 'polypeptide(L)'
;MSRLNVQRLHRVFAVFIWSSCWERSARTNLFRSVRNGGLGLSHLFMRQIVSRFVFFRDQQDSFLRAVMQVRLRNALPEYVVSTSDGYRASIQGFLREVVLSVRFLAVRFSMEYLSSVPRKRLYKDLADVLLPIPLYRSLYGWGPGQDVLKRVKSMPVKPSTKTFFFKLHCGTLPVKPWLKAKGIFVPWSVNCFLCKVPESIEHVFIDCWDAVFLWDVLQRTLKKDMPLTAYGIRFLPQENEGGIPYDMFMLLGLHSLWRTRTTVHNADVNVRPARDYFIENVSYIREVFRALPEPPEWLRILDDLVSLKRF
;
A
#
# COMPACT_ATOMS: atom_id res chain seq x y z
N MET A 1 -2.40 27.34 11.57
CA MET A 1 -1.63 26.31 12.31
C MET A 1 -0.19 26.33 11.77
N SER A 2 0.84 26.57 12.59
CA SER A 2 2.21 26.73 12.08
C SER A 2 2.72 25.43 11.42
N ARG A 3 3.59 25.55 10.40
CA ARG A 3 4.17 24.39 9.66
C ARG A 3 4.85 23.38 10.60
N LEU A 4 5.46 23.87 11.68
CA LEU A 4 6.07 23.05 12.73
C LEU A 4 5.04 22.18 13.47
N ASN A 5 3.85 22.72 13.75
CA ASN A 5 2.80 21.99 14.47
C ASN A 5 2.19 20.87 13.60
N VAL A 6 2.09 21.08 12.28
CA VAL A 6 1.63 20.04 11.33
C VAL A 6 2.62 18.87 11.28
N GLN A 7 3.92 19.16 11.24
CA GLN A 7 4.94 18.09 11.30
C GLN A 7 4.92 17.34 12.62
N ARG A 8 4.71 18.02 13.76
CA ARG A 8 4.54 17.38 15.07
C ARG A 8 3.31 16.48 15.10
N LEU A 9 2.17 16.92 14.56
CA LEU A 9 0.95 16.12 14.47
C LEU A 9 1.14 14.88 13.59
N HIS A 10 1.78 15.02 12.42
CA HIS A 10 2.14 13.88 11.57
C HIS A 10 3.08 12.91 12.28
N ARG A 11 4.01 13.38 13.11
CA ARG A 11 4.87 12.53 13.94
C ARG A 11 4.07 11.77 15.00
N VAL A 12 3.12 12.42 15.67
CA VAL A 12 2.26 11.76 16.67
C VAL A 12 1.41 10.67 16.03
N PHE A 13 0.74 10.94 14.91
CA PHE A 13 -0.01 9.90 14.18
C PHE A 13 0.89 8.77 13.68
N ALA A 14 2.13 9.08 13.28
CA ALA A 14 3.11 8.05 12.95
C ALA A 14 3.54 7.24 14.19
N VAL A 15 3.69 7.84 15.36
CA VAL A 15 4.03 7.12 16.59
C VAL A 15 2.91 6.15 16.99
N PHE A 16 1.64 6.56 16.90
CA PHE A 16 0.50 5.68 17.26
C PHE A 16 0.27 4.54 16.27
N ILE A 17 0.64 4.69 14.99
CA ILE A 17 0.60 3.60 14.00
C ILE A 17 1.85 2.70 14.11
N TRP A 18 2.99 3.23 14.57
CA TRP A 18 4.29 2.55 14.63
C TRP A 18 4.93 2.55 16.02
N SER A 19 4.21 2.14 17.06
CA SER A 19 4.81 1.67 18.32
C SER A 19 5.57 0.33 18.16
N SER A 20 6.03 -0.01 16.94
CA SER A 20 6.83 -1.20 16.66
C SER A 20 8.26 -0.79 16.29
N CYS A 21 9.24 -1.51 16.83
CA CYS A 21 10.69 -1.34 16.61
C CYS A 21 11.16 -1.67 15.17
N TRP A 22 10.25 -1.68 14.20
CA TRP A 22 10.50 -2.10 12.82
C TRP A 22 10.90 -0.91 11.97
N GLU A 23 11.74 -1.19 10.97
CA GLU A 23 12.34 -0.24 10.04
C GLU A 23 11.44 0.94 9.66
N ARG A 24 12.02 2.16 9.70
CA ARG A 24 11.35 3.38 9.27
C ARG A 24 11.09 3.30 7.77
N SER A 25 9.98 2.67 7.37
CA SER A 25 9.33 3.00 6.11
C SER A 25 9.35 4.53 6.01
N ALA A 26 9.92 5.09 4.94
CA ALA A 26 9.98 6.54 4.79
C ALA A 26 8.58 7.08 5.09
N ARG A 27 8.46 7.97 6.09
CA ARG A 27 7.16 8.44 6.63
C ARG A 27 6.24 9.00 5.53
N THR A 28 6.81 9.32 4.38
CA THR A 28 6.15 9.72 3.13
C THR A 28 5.28 8.62 2.50
N ASN A 29 5.65 7.35 2.60
CA ASN A 29 4.93 6.22 1.98
C ASN A 29 3.49 6.11 2.49
N LEU A 30 3.24 6.53 3.73
CA LEU A 30 1.94 6.44 4.40
C LEU A 30 0.87 7.25 3.68
N PHE A 31 1.30 8.37 3.11
CA PHE A 31 0.43 9.34 2.46
C PHE A 31 0.16 9.00 1.00
N ARG A 32 0.91 8.06 0.41
CA ARG A 32 0.59 7.51 -0.90
C ARG A 32 -0.71 6.71 -0.83
N SER A 33 -1.41 6.63 -1.97
CA SER A 33 -2.62 5.83 -2.06
C SER A 33 -2.30 4.34 -1.85
N VAL A 34 -3.30 3.56 -1.41
CA VAL A 34 -3.14 2.09 -1.27
C VAL A 34 -2.73 1.44 -2.59
N ARG A 35 -3.26 1.93 -3.72
CA ARG A 35 -2.87 1.49 -5.06
C ARG A 35 -1.38 1.73 -5.34
N ASN A 36 -0.81 2.82 -4.83
CA ASN A 36 0.56 3.25 -5.10
C ASN A 36 1.56 2.82 -4.01
N GLY A 37 1.22 1.86 -3.14
CA GLY A 37 2.13 1.39 -2.09
C GLY A 37 2.10 2.22 -0.81
N GLY A 38 0.97 2.83 -0.48
CA GLY A 38 0.80 3.55 0.78
C GLY A 38 -0.37 3.03 1.61
N LEU A 39 -0.69 3.80 2.66
CA LEU A 39 -1.86 3.54 3.51
C LEU A 39 -3.03 4.47 3.20
N GLY A 40 -2.86 5.41 2.27
CA GLY A 40 -3.87 6.41 1.93
C GLY A 40 -4.10 7.45 3.01
N LEU A 41 -3.14 7.63 3.93
CA LEU A 41 -3.24 8.66 4.96
C LEU A 41 -3.21 10.04 4.32
N SER A 42 -3.82 11.00 5.01
CA SER A 42 -3.92 12.36 4.51
C SER A 42 -2.75 13.21 4.97
N HIS A 43 -2.02 13.79 4.02
CA HIS A 43 -0.96 14.73 4.31
C HIS A 43 -1.55 16.13 4.50
N LEU A 44 -1.62 16.61 5.74
CA LEU A 44 -2.33 17.85 6.11
C LEU A 44 -1.81 19.08 5.36
N PHE A 45 -0.49 19.20 5.18
CA PHE A 45 0.10 20.31 4.44
C PHE A 45 -0.33 20.33 2.96
N MET A 46 -0.41 19.15 2.34
CA MET A 46 -0.86 19.05 0.95
C MET A 46 -2.35 19.33 0.83
N ARG A 47 -3.15 18.85 1.79
CA ARG A 47 -4.57 19.19 1.89
C ARG A 47 -4.78 20.69 2.06
N GLN A 48 -3.92 21.37 2.83
CA GLN A 48 -3.97 22.81 2.98
C GLN A 48 -3.67 23.51 1.65
N ILE A 49 -2.55 23.18 0.97
CA ILE A 49 -2.21 23.75 -0.34
C ILE A 49 -3.39 23.63 -1.31
N VAL A 50 -3.90 22.41 -1.49
CA VAL A 50 -5.01 22.12 -2.40
C VAL A 50 -6.27 22.88 -1.98
N SER A 51 -6.57 22.94 -0.68
CA SER A 51 -7.75 23.66 -0.20
C SER A 51 -7.66 25.17 -0.42
N ARG A 52 -6.48 25.77 -0.23
CA ARG A 52 -6.27 27.22 -0.42
C ARG A 52 -6.32 27.59 -1.90
N PHE A 53 -5.73 26.76 -2.75
CA PHE A 53 -5.81 26.92 -4.19
C PHE A 53 -7.24 26.81 -4.71
N VAL A 54 -7.97 25.74 -4.32
CA VAL A 54 -9.37 25.55 -4.73
C VAL A 54 -10.27 26.67 -4.20
N PHE A 55 -10.03 27.16 -2.98
CA PHE A 55 -10.73 28.33 -2.46
C PHE A 55 -10.50 29.58 -3.33
N PHE A 56 -9.28 29.81 -3.80
CA PHE A 56 -9.00 30.93 -4.70
C PHE A 56 -9.64 30.78 -6.08
N ARG A 57 -9.52 29.59 -6.68
CA ARG A 57 -10.01 29.32 -8.04
C ARG A 57 -11.54 29.28 -8.12
N ASP A 58 -12.19 28.59 -7.19
CA ASP A 58 -13.61 28.27 -7.26
C ASP A 58 -14.47 29.25 -6.43
N GLN A 59 -13.90 30.38 -6.00
CA GLN A 59 -14.63 31.34 -5.18
C GLN A 59 -15.80 31.93 -5.96
N GLN A 60 -17.02 31.83 -5.46
CA GLN A 60 -18.22 32.38 -6.10
C GLN A 60 -18.74 33.65 -5.42
N ASP A 61 -18.43 33.83 -4.14
CA ASP A 61 -18.85 35.00 -3.37
C ASP A 61 -18.25 36.29 -3.97
N SER A 62 -19.12 37.23 -4.31
CA SER A 62 -18.77 38.46 -5.02
C SER A 62 -17.85 39.36 -4.19
N PHE A 63 -18.10 39.46 -2.89
CA PHE A 63 -17.27 40.23 -1.97
C PHE A 63 -15.86 39.65 -1.87
N LEU A 64 -15.74 38.34 -1.63
CA LEU A 64 -14.45 37.66 -1.50
C LEU A 64 -13.67 37.66 -2.82
N ARG A 65 -14.33 37.56 -3.97
CA ARG A 65 -13.69 37.76 -5.29
C ARG A 65 -13.11 39.16 -5.42
N ALA A 66 -13.86 40.20 -5.07
CA ALA A 66 -13.37 41.59 -5.13
C ALA A 66 -12.17 41.80 -4.20
N VAL A 67 -12.23 41.25 -2.97
CA VAL A 67 -11.11 41.29 -2.01
C VAL A 67 -9.86 40.61 -2.59
N MET A 68 -10.01 39.44 -3.22
CA MET A 68 -8.90 38.74 -3.88
C MET A 68 -8.36 39.56 -5.07
N GLN A 69 -9.22 40.12 -5.91
CA GLN A 69 -8.81 40.92 -7.07
C GLN A 69 -7.99 42.14 -6.66
N VAL A 70 -8.44 42.88 -5.65
CA VAL A 70 -7.73 44.08 -5.18
C VAL A 70 -6.43 43.72 -4.45
N ARG A 71 -6.46 42.72 -3.56
CA ARG A 71 -5.30 42.43 -2.69
C ARG A 71 -4.25 41.51 -3.32
N LEU A 72 -4.62 40.65 -4.28
CA LEU A 72 -3.71 39.64 -4.83
C LEU A 72 -3.13 39.99 -6.20
N ARG A 73 -3.65 41.01 -6.91
CA ARG A 73 -3.20 41.40 -8.27
C ARG A 73 -1.67 41.51 -8.40
N ASN A 74 -1.02 42.15 -7.42
CA ASN A 74 0.42 42.40 -7.47
C ASN A 74 1.23 41.13 -7.17
N ALA A 75 0.65 40.17 -6.44
CA ALA A 75 1.33 38.96 -6.02
C ALA A 75 1.10 37.77 -6.95
N LEU A 76 -0.01 37.79 -7.71
CA LEU A 76 -0.40 36.76 -8.68
C LEU A 76 -0.92 37.42 -9.98
N PRO A 77 -0.11 38.25 -10.67
CA PRO A 77 -0.54 38.99 -11.86
C PRO A 77 -0.96 38.06 -13.01
N GLU A 78 -0.37 36.87 -13.09
CA GLU A 78 -0.69 35.83 -14.08
C GLU A 78 -2.09 35.22 -13.89
N TYR A 79 -2.68 35.37 -12.69
CA TYR A 79 -3.93 34.72 -12.30
C TYR A 79 -5.05 35.73 -12.01
N VAL A 80 -4.72 36.98 -11.71
CA VAL A 80 -5.67 37.99 -11.23
C VAL A 80 -5.56 39.24 -12.08
N VAL A 81 -6.60 39.49 -12.88
CA VAL A 81 -6.76 40.75 -13.62
C VAL A 81 -7.63 41.70 -12.78
N SER A 82 -7.16 42.93 -12.57
CA SER A 82 -7.90 43.98 -11.86
C SER A 82 -7.67 45.33 -12.54
N THR A 83 -8.72 46.11 -12.67
CA THR A 83 -8.71 47.50 -13.18
C THR A 83 -8.49 48.54 -12.08
N SER A 84 -8.40 48.11 -10.81
CA SER A 84 -8.16 49.02 -9.70
C SER A 84 -6.74 49.59 -9.77
N ASP A 85 -6.57 50.89 -9.57
CA ASP A 85 -5.25 51.52 -9.49
C ASP A 85 -4.76 51.69 -8.05
N GLY A 86 -3.45 51.59 -7.83
CA GLY A 86 -2.80 52.14 -6.63
C GLY A 86 -2.81 51.39 -5.28
N TYR A 87 -3.64 50.38 -5.02
CA TYR A 87 -3.66 49.78 -3.66
C TYR A 87 -2.57 48.69 -3.43
N ARG A 88 -1.56 48.99 -2.60
CA ARG A 88 -0.52 48.05 -2.14
C ARG A 88 -0.73 47.65 -0.68
N ALA A 89 -1.75 46.83 -0.40
CA ALA A 89 -1.87 46.23 0.93
C ALA A 89 -0.87 45.08 1.11
N SER A 90 -0.29 44.99 2.32
CA SER A 90 0.52 43.83 2.69
C SER A 90 -0.35 42.56 2.75
N ILE A 91 0.11 41.51 2.08
CA ILE A 91 -0.60 40.22 2.03
C ILE A 91 -0.22 39.43 3.28
N GLN A 92 -1.15 39.35 4.24
CA GLN A 92 -0.95 38.67 5.51
C GLN A 92 -2.00 37.59 5.76
N GLY A 93 -1.75 36.77 6.78
CA GLY A 93 -2.68 35.72 7.23
C GLY A 93 -3.07 34.74 6.12
N PHE A 94 -4.37 34.50 5.99
CA PHE A 94 -4.92 33.52 5.06
C PHE A 94 -4.61 33.83 3.58
N LEU A 95 -4.67 35.09 3.17
CA LEU A 95 -4.38 35.48 1.79
C LEU A 95 -2.91 35.21 1.42
N ARG A 96 -2.00 35.30 2.40
CA ARG A 96 -0.61 34.88 2.21
C ARG A 96 -0.48 33.37 1.98
N GLU A 97 -1.24 32.56 2.72
CA GLU A 97 -1.28 31.10 2.49
C GLU A 97 -1.81 30.77 1.10
N VAL A 98 -2.81 31.51 0.60
CA VAL A 98 -3.34 31.37 -0.76
C VAL A 98 -2.26 31.65 -1.80
N VAL A 99 -1.60 32.80 -1.73
CA VAL A 99 -0.52 33.16 -2.68
C VAL A 99 0.58 32.11 -2.69
N LEU A 100 1.02 31.67 -1.51
CA LEU A 100 2.04 30.64 -1.40
C LEU A 100 1.59 29.31 -2.00
N SER A 101 0.31 28.96 -1.85
CA SER A 101 -0.24 27.72 -2.41
C SER A 101 -0.35 27.77 -3.93
N VAL A 102 -0.79 28.90 -4.49
CA VAL A 102 -0.86 29.12 -5.95
C VAL A 102 0.55 29.03 -6.54
N ARG A 103 1.51 29.79 -6.02
CA ARG A 103 2.90 29.75 -6.50
C ARG A 103 3.53 28.36 -6.38
N PHE A 104 3.24 27.66 -5.29
CA PHE A 104 3.74 26.30 -5.09
C PHE A 104 3.22 25.32 -6.16
N LEU A 105 1.95 25.46 -6.56
CA LEU A 105 1.34 24.63 -7.60
C LEU A 105 1.76 25.05 -9.01
N ALA A 106 1.88 26.35 -9.28
CA ALA A 106 2.25 26.91 -10.58
C ALA A 106 3.63 26.42 -11.07
N VAL A 107 4.57 26.20 -10.14
CA VAL A 107 5.90 25.63 -10.48
C VAL A 107 5.83 24.15 -10.86
N ARG A 108 4.75 23.44 -10.52
CA ARG A 108 4.63 21.97 -10.65
C ARG A 108 3.62 21.53 -11.69
N PHE A 109 2.65 22.37 -12.01
CA PHE A 109 1.55 22.06 -12.91
C PHE A 109 1.29 23.22 -13.87
N SER A 110 0.90 22.90 -15.10
CA SER A 110 0.48 23.91 -16.07
C SER A 110 -0.79 24.63 -15.62
N MET A 111 -0.95 25.86 -16.10
CA MET A 111 -2.13 26.68 -15.80
C MET A 111 -3.43 26.05 -16.31
N GLU A 112 -3.40 25.44 -17.50
CA GLU A 112 -4.52 24.71 -18.11
C GLU A 112 -4.99 23.52 -17.26
N TYR A 113 -4.03 22.79 -16.67
CA TYR A 113 -4.36 21.71 -15.76
C TYR A 113 -4.98 22.26 -14.46
N LEU A 114 -4.39 23.31 -13.89
CA LEU A 114 -4.85 23.90 -12.63
C LEU A 114 -6.24 24.53 -12.73
N SER A 115 -6.62 25.07 -13.89
CA SER A 115 -7.95 25.65 -14.12
C SER A 115 -9.07 24.61 -14.13
N SER A 116 -8.80 23.40 -14.63
CA SER A 116 -9.83 22.36 -14.88
C SER A 116 -9.85 21.22 -13.86
N VAL A 117 -8.75 20.97 -13.15
CA VAL A 117 -8.60 19.77 -12.29
C VAL A 117 -9.55 19.77 -11.08
N PRO A 118 -10.24 18.65 -10.77
CA PRO A 118 -11.03 18.57 -9.54
C PRO A 118 -10.15 18.43 -8.30
N ARG A 119 -10.60 18.96 -7.15
CA ARG A 119 -9.89 18.94 -5.85
C ARG A 119 -9.27 17.59 -5.49
N LYS A 120 -10.02 16.50 -5.68
CA LYS A 120 -9.57 15.14 -5.34
C LYS A 120 -8.41 14.67 -6.21
N ARG A 121 -8.41 15.02 -7.50
CA ARG A 121 -7.36 14.64 -8.46
C ARG A 121 -6.10 15.46 -8.22
N LEU A 122 -6.24 16.78 -8.04
CA LEU A 122 -5.12 17.66 -7.72
C LEU A 122 -4.35 17.21 -6.47
N TYR A 123 -5.04 16.75 -5.42
CA TYR A 123 -4.37 16.19 -4.25
C TYR A 123 -3.56 14.93 -4.55
N LYS A 124 -4.10 14.01 -5.37
CA LYS A 124 -3.40 12.76 -5.74
C LYS A 124 -2.18 13.05 -6.58
N ASP A 125 -2.34 13.89 -7.60
CA ASP A 125 -1.26 14.21 -8.54
C ASP A 125 -0.15 14.99 -7.82
N LEU A 126 -0.53 15.88 -6.89
CA LEU A 126 0.44 16.53 -5.99
C LEU A 126 1.18 15.52 -5.10
N ALA A 127 0.50 14.47 -4.62
CA ALA A 127 1.12 13.42 -3.80
C ALA A 127 2.16 12.63 -4.59
N ASP A 128 1.84 12.31 -5.83
CA ASP A 128 2.74 11.56 -6.70
C ASP A 128 3.98 12.39 -7.08
N VAL A 129 3.85 13.72 -7.25
CA VAL A 129 4.98 14.64 -7.50
C VAL A 129 5.86 14.85 -6.26
N LEU A 130 5.26 15.01 -5.07
CA LEU A 130 6.01 15.38 -3.87
C LEU A 130 6.60 14.19 -3.10
N LEU A 131 5.97 13.02 -3.18
CA LEU A 131 6.36 11.87 -2.39
C LEU A 131 7.14 10.90 -3.27
N PRO A 132 8.36 10.49 -2.87
CA PRO A 132 9.12 9.51 -3.64
C PRO A 132 8.36 8.18 -3.74
N ILE A 133 8.69 7.41 -4.77
CA ILE A 133 8.19 6.04 -4.91
C ILE A 133 8.76 5.20 -3.74
N PRO A 134 7.94 4.35 -3.07
CA PRO A 134 8.43 3.51 -2.00
C PRO A 134 9.59 2.60 -2.49
N LEU A 135 10.65 2.48 -1.70
CA LEU A 135 11.85 1.69 -2.07
C LEU A 135 11.53 0.22 -2.41
N TYR A 136 10.60 -0.39 -1.68
CA TYR A 136 10.19 -1.77 -1.96
C TYR A 136 9.45 -1.92 -3.31
N ARG A 137 8.99 -0.80 -3.91
CA ARG A 137 8.44 -0.74 -5.26
C ARG A 137 9.44 -0.28 -6.31
N SER A 138 10.49 0.45 -5.94
CA SER A 138 11.47 0.96 -6.93
C SER A 138 12.17 -0.17 -7.67
N LEU A 139 12.37 -1.32 -7.02
CA LEU A 139 12.95 -2.53 -7.64
C LEU A 139 12.09 -3.09 -8.80
N TYR A 140 10.78 -2.82 -8.80
CA TYR A 140 9.82 -3.39 -9.74
C TYR A 140 8.81 -2.36 -10.26
N GLY A 141 9.23 -1.09 -10.37
CA GLY A 141 8.30 0.05 -10.55
C GLY A 141 7.45 0.01 -11.82
N TRP A 142 7.86 -0.76 -12.83
CA TRP A 142 7.21 -0.87 -14.14
C TRP A 142 6.56 -2.23 -14.40
N GLY A 143 6.63 -3.17 -13.44
CA GLY A 143 6.02 -4.48 -13.60
C GLY A 143 4.49 -4.43 -13.46
N PRO A 144 3.75 -5.44 -13.95
CA PRO A 144 2.30 -5.59 -13.75
C PRO A 144 1.86 -5.61 -12.26
N GLY A 145 0.56 -5.68 -12.00
CA GLY A 145 0.05 -5.94 -10.64
C GLY A 145 0.36 -4.88 -9.57
N GLN A 146 0.75 -3.65 -9.91
CA GLN A 146 1.06 -2.58 -8.94
C GLN A 146 -0.07 -2.26 -7.96
N ASP A 147 -1.32 -2.54 -8.33
CA ASP A 147 -2.50 -2.38 -7.49
C ASP A 147 -2.71 -3.53 -6.48
N VAL A 148 -1.73 -4.42 -6.29
CA VAL A 148 -1.81 -5.60 -5.41
C VAL A 148 -2.34 -5.31 -4.01
N LEU A 149 -1.89 -4.23 -3.37
CA LEU A 149 -2.38 -3.87 -2.03
C LEU A 149 -3.87 -3.48 -2.03
N LYS A 150 -4.36 -2.91 -3.13
CA LYS A 150 -5.79 -2.63 -3.33
C LYS A 150 -6.55 -3.95 -3.50
N ARG A 151 -6.04 -4.88 -4.33
CA ARG A 151 -6.66 -6.20 -4.56
C ARG A 151 -6.72 -7.02 -3.27
N VAL A 152 -5.60 -7.14 -2.55
CA VAL A 152 -5.52 -7.88 -1.28
C VAL A 152 -6.40 -7.26 -0.20
N LYS A 153 -6.54 -5.93 -0.18
CA LYS A 153 -7.47 -5.26 0.74
C LYS A 153 -8.92 -5.69 0.49
N SER A 154 -9.34 -5.84 -0.76
CA SER A 154 -10.69 -6.27 -1.14
C SER A 154 -10.93 -7.78 -1.02
N MET A 155 -9.89 -8.62 -0.99
CA MET A 155 -10.07 -10.08 -0.88
C MET A 155 -10.78 -10.49 0.41
N PRO A 156 -11.66 -11.52 0.37
CA PRO A 156 -12.37 -12.06 1.53
C PRO A 156 -11.49 -13.03 2.36
N VAL A 157 -10.28 -12.60 2.70
CA VAL A 157 -9.32 -13.38 3.51
C VAL A 157 -9.23 -12.83 4.93
N LYS A 158 -8.75 -13.66 5.87
CA LYS A 158 -8.54 -13.28 7.27
C LYS A 158 -7.64 -12.02 7.39
N PRO A 159 -7.89 -11.11 8.36
CA PRO A 159 -7.06 -9.91 8.56
C PRO A 159 -5.56 -10.20 8.80
N SER A 160 -5.25 -11.34 9.42
CA SER A 160 -3.87 -11.81 9.62
C SER A 160 -3.14 -12.04 8.29
N THR A 161 -3.81 -12.64 7.31
CA THR A 161 -3.31 -12.87 5.96
C THR A 161 -3.00 -11.54 5.25
N LYS A 162 -3.88 -10.54 5.37
CA LYS A 162 -3.66 -9.20 4.80
C LYS A 162 -2.45 -8.51 5.43
N THR A 163 -2.31 -8.63 6.75
CA THR A 163 -1.19 -8.05 7.53
C THR A 163 0.13 -8.71 7.17
N PHE A 164 0.14 -10.04 7.06
CA PHE A 164 1.27 -10.81 6.56
C PHE A 164 1.70 -10.33 5.17
N PHE A 165 0.76 -10.24 4.23
CA PHE A 165 1.08 -9.85 2.86
C PHE A 165 1.62 -8.42 2.77
N PHE A 166 1.06 -7.49 3.55
CA PHE A 166 1.58 -6.13 3.62
C PHE A 166 3.05 -6.11 4.06
N LYS A 167 3.44 -6.94 5.05
CA LYS A 167 4.84 -7.07 5.50
C LYS A 167 5.72 -7.71 4.43
N LEU A 168 5.23 -8.74 3.74
CA LEU A 168 5.94 -9.38 2.63
C LEU A 168 6.19 -8.38 1.48
N HIS A 169 5.16 -7.66 1.05
CA HIS A 169 5.23 -6.67 -0.01
C HIS A 169 6.16 -5.50 0.34
N CYS A 170 6.12 -5.02 1.58
CA CYS A 170 6.98 -3.91 2.02
C CYS A 170 8.43 -4.33 2.34
N GLY A 171 8.77 -5.63 2.28
CA GLY A 171 10.10 -6.12 2.65
C GLY A 171 10.39 -6.07 4.15
N THR A 172 9.35 -6.02 4.98
CA THR A 172 9.44 -5.95 6.45
C THR A 172 8.97 -7.26 7.10
N LEU A 173 9.09 -8.38 6.40
CA LEU A 173 8.72 -9.67 6.95
C LEU A 173 9.83 -10.19 7.88
N PRO A 174 9.52 -10.72 9.08
CA PRO A 174 10.50 -11.15 10.09
C PRO A 174 11.39 -12.36 9.77
N VAL A 175 11.88 -12.52 8.54
CA VAL A 175 12.75 -13.66 8.21
C VAL A 175 14.09 -13.57 8.97
N LYS A 176 14.72 -14.71 9.26
CA LYS A 176 15.92 -14.73 10.13
C LYS A 176 17.07 -13.83 9.65
N PRO A 177 17.45 -13.79 8.35
CA PRO A 177 18.47 -12.86 7.88
C PRO A 177 18.07 -11.39 8.06
N TRP A 178 16.78 -11.08 7.89
CA TRP A 178 16.25 -9.73 8.11
C TRP A 178 16.38 -9.34 9.58
N LEU A 179 16.01 -10.23 10.51
CA LEU A 179 16.15 -10.01 11.96
C LEU A 179 17.62 -9.75 12.35
N LYS A 180 18.55 -10.58 11.86
CA LYS A 180 19.99 -10.40 12.07
C LYS A 180 20.50 -9.06 11.52
N ALA A 181 20.09 -8.69 10.31
CA ALA A 181 20.46 -7.42 9.69
C ALA A 181 19.93 -6.20 10.48
N LYS A 182 18.86 -6.37 11.28
CA LYS A 182 18.32 -5.35 12.18
C LYS A 182 18.90 -5.40 13.60
N GLY A 183 19.87 -6.28 13.86
CA GLY A 183 20.43 -6.46 15.21
C GLY A 183 19.45 -7.09 16.20
N ILE A 184 18.37 -7.70 15.72
CA ILE A 184 17.44 -8.45 16.57
C ILE A 184 18.04 -9.84 16.79
N PHE A 185 18.00 -10.31 18.03
CA PHE A 185 18.50 -11.63 18.37
C PHE A 185 17.75 -12.72 17.60
N VAL A 186 18.51 -13.59 16.92
CA VAL A 186 18.00 -14.76 16.21
C VAL A 186 18.54 -16.01 16.91
N PRO A 187 17.67 -16.85 17.49
CA PRO A 187 18.11 -18.10 18.09
C PRO A 187 18.82 -19.01 17.08
N TRP A 188 19.92 -19.60 17.54
CA TRP A 188 20.67 -20.69 16.90
C TRP A 188 21.38 -20.27 15.61
N SER A 189 20.65 -20.17 14.50
CA SER A 189 21.23 -19.84 13.18
C SER A 189 20.21 -19.15 12.29
N VAL A 190 20.72 -18.31 11.38
CA VAL A 190 19.94 -17.68 10.30
C VAL A 190 19.56 -18.66 9.19
N ASN A 191 20.09 -19.88 9.24
CA ASN A 191 19.83 -20.89 8.23
C ASN A 191 18.50 -21.60 8.48
N CYS A 192 17.87 -22.03 7.39
CA CYS A 192 16.69 -22.86 7.41
C CYS A 192 17.01 -24.24 8.00
N PHE A 193 16.10 -24.78 8.81
CA PHE A 193 16.25 -26.08 9.45
C PHE A 193 16.35 -27.24 8.45
N LEU A 194 15.59 -27.16 7.36
CA LEU A 194 15.50 -28.19 6.32
C LEU A 194 16.69 -28.11 5.35
N CYS A 195 16.87 -26.97 4.69
CA CYS A 195 17.83 -26.82 3.59
C CYS A 195 19.23 -26.35 4.02
N LYS A 196 19.43 -25.96 5.29
CA LYS A 196 20.70 -25.48 5.85
C LYS A 196 21.32 -24.23 5.17
N VAL A 197 20.57 -23.54 4.32
CA VAL A 197 20.93 -22.26 3.69
C VAL A 197 20.27 -21.07 4.41
N PRO A 198 20.75 -19.82 4.25
CA PRO A 198 20.14 -18.64 4.86
C PRO A 198 18.65 -18.53 4.52
N GLU A 199 17.82 -18.33 5.55
CA GLU A 199 16.36 -18.34 5.42
C GLU A 199 15.83 -17.00 4.88
N SER A 200 16.16 -16.67 3.62
CA SER A 200 15.68 -15.44 2.94
C SER A 200 14.19 -15.53 2.58
N ILE A 201 13.61 -14.42 2.08
CA ILE A 201 12.24 -14.40 1.58
C ILE A 201 12.09 -15.37 0.41
N GLU A 202 13.00 -15.32 -0.55
CA GLU A 202 13.00 -16.22 -1.71
C GLU A 202 13.13 -17.67 -1.26
N HIS A 203 14.03 -17.96 -0.31
CA HIS A 203 14.17 -19.31 0.21
C HIS A 203 12.88 -19.82 0.86
N VAL A 204 12.28 -19.06 1.77
CA VAL A 204 11.09 -19.49 2.52
C VAL A 204 9.90 -19.78 1.61
N PHE A 205 9.70 -18.97 0.57
CA PHE A 205 8.50 -19.02 -0.25
C PHE A 205 8.68 -19.69 -1.60
N ILE A 206 9.90 -19.94 -2.06
CA ILE A 206 10.17 -20.49 -3.39
C ILE A 206 11.07 -21.72 -3.27
N ASP A 207 12.28 -21.55 -2.72
CA ASP A 207 13.34 -22.57 -2.87
C ASP A 207 13.31 -23.66 -1.80
N CYS A 208 12.64 -23.44 -0.67
CA CYS A 208 12.60 -24.42 0.40
C CYS A 208 11.73 -25.62 0.03
N TRP A 209 12.11 -26.82 0.46
CA TRP A 209 11.36 -28.06 0.20
C TRP A 209 9.86 -27.94 0.51
N ASP A 210 9.49 -27.38 1.66
CA ASP A 210 8.07 -27.17 2.02
C ASP A 210 7.32 -26.30 0.99
N ALA A 211 7.99 -25.28 0.44
CA ALA A 211 7.42 -24.40 -0.55
C ALA A 211 7.28 -25.13 -1.90
N VAL A 212 8.35 -25.81 -2.34
CA VAL A 212 8.36 -26.58 -3.59
C VAL A 212 7.23 -27.60 -3.62
N PHE A 213 7.07 -28.39 -2.56
CA PHE A 213 6.00 -29.39 -2.49
C PHE A 213 4.60 -28.76 -2.46
N LEU A 214 4.40 -27.70 -1.66
CA LEU A 214 3.10 -27.03 -1.61
C LEU A 214 2.71 -26.46 -2.97
N TRP A 215 3.65 -25.79 -3.66
CA TRP A 215 3.37 -25.18 -4.95
C TRP A 215 3.14 -26.21 -6.05
N ASP A 216 3.93 -27.28 -6.10
CA ASP A 216 3.74 -28.35 -7.08
C ASP A 216 2.35 -28.99 -6.95
N VAL A 217 1.94 -29.33 -5.73
CA VAL A 217 0.61 -29.88 -5.47
C VAL A 217 -0.47 -28.86 -5.83
N LEU A 218 -0.31 -27.59 -5.45
CA LEU A 218 -1.31 -26.55 -5.72
C LEU A 218 -1.45 -26.24 -7.21
N GLN A 219 -0.35 -26.14 -7.96
CA GLN A 219 -0.36 -25.91 -9.42
C GLN A 219 -1.02 -27.08 -10.15
N ARG A 220 -0.74 -28.33 -9.74
CA ARG A 220 -1.40 -29.52 -10.30
C ARG A 220 -2.90 -29.55 -10.00
N THR A 221 -3.31 -29.22 -8.78
CA THR A 221 -4.73 -29.17 -8.40
C THR A 221 -5.47 -28.07 -9.17
N LEU A 222 -4.87 -26.89 -9.32
CA LEU A 222 -5.48 -25.76 -10.03
C LEU A 222 -5.31 -25.80 -11.55
N LYS A 223 -4.47 -26.72 -12.06
CA LYS A 223 -4.06 -26.82 -13.47
C LYS A 223 -3.59 -25.46 -14.04
N LYS A 224 -2.89 -24.68 -13.21
CA LYS A 224 -2.44 -23.32 -13.53
C LYS A 224 -1.04 -23.09 -13.02
N ASP A 225 -0.19 -22.54 -13.89
CA ASP A 225 1.15 -22.14 -13.50
C ASP A 225 1.16 -20.83 -12.72
N MET A 226 1.86 -20.85 -11.58
CA MET A 226 2.05 -19.68 -10.73
C MET A 226 3.45 -19.09 -10.91
N PRO A 227 3.61 -17.76 -10.90
CA PRO A 227 4.89 -17.10 -11.06
C PRO A 227 5.63 -17.12 -9.73
N LEU A 228 6.30 -18.23 -9.46
CA LEU A 228 7.15 -18.43 -8.29
C LEU A 228 8.49 -17.73 -8.46
N THR A 229 8.44 -16.39 -8.54
CA THR A 229 9.61 -15.51 -8.62
C THR A 229 9.58 -14.52 -7.48
N ALA A 230 10.74 -13.92 -7.17
CA ALA A 230 10.85 -12.86 -6.15
C ALA A 230 9.89 -11.68 -6.40
N TYR A 231 9.55 -11.44 -7.68
CA TYR A 231 8.54 -10.48 -8.08
C TYR A 231 7.11 -11.02 -7.91
N GLY A 232 6.85 -12.24 -8.38
CA GLY A 232 5.52 -12.84 -8.35
C GLY A 232 4.95 -12.98 -6.93
N ILE A 233 5.76 -13.41 -5.96
CA ILE A 233 5.34 -13.52 -4.55
C ILE A 233 5.02 -12.16 -3.89
N ARG A 234 5.55 -11.05 -4.44
CA ARG A 234 5.36 -9.68 -3.90
C ARG A 234 4.23 -8.92 -4.60
N PHE A 235 3.92 -9.21 -5.86
CA PHE A 235 2.97 -8.44 -6.67
C PHE A 235 1.75 -9.25 -7.13
N LEU A 236 1.78 -10.58 -7.00
CA LEU A 236 0.71 -11.51 -7.40
C LEU A 236 0.14 -11.16 -8.79
N PRO A 237 0.94 -11.11 -9.87
CA PRO A 237 0.53 -10.64 -11.19
C PRO A 237 -0.39 -11.65 -11.92
N GLN A 238 -1.33 -12.27 -11.22
CA GLN A 238 -2.20 -13.32 -11.74
C GLN A 238 -3.46 -12.71 -12.30
N GLU A 239 -3.79 -13.12 -13.52
CA GLU A 239 -5.07 -12.82 -14.12
C GLU A 239 -6.12 -13.78 -13.57
N ASN A 240 -7.26 -13.23 -13.17
CA ASN A 240 -8.38 -14.00 -12.67
C ASN A 240 -9.23 -14.47 -13.86
N GLU A 241 -8.67 -15.39 -14.63
CA GLU A 241 -9.31 -16.05 -15.78
C GLU A 241 -10.62 -16.72 -15.34
N GLY A 242 -11.71 -16.46 -16.08
CA GLY A 242 -13.03 -17.02 -15.73
C GLY A 242 -13.58 -16.58 -14.38
N GLY A 243 -13.07 -15.48 -13.80
CA GLY A 243 -13.49 -15.01 -12.48
C GLY A 243 -12.89 -15.80 -11.31
N ILE A 244 -12.00 -16.77 -11.58
CA ILE A 244 -11.32 -17.57 -10.57
C ILE A 244 -10.23 -16.73 -9.90
N PRO A 245 -10.24 -16.55 -8.56
CA PRO A 245 -9.28 -15.69 -7.86
C PRO A 245 -7.94 -16.42 -7.59
N TYR A 246 -7.13 -16.62 -8.64
CA TYR A 246 -5.82 -17.27 -8.51
C TYR A 246 -4.85 -16.49 -7.62
N ASP A 247 -4.93 -15.15 -7.65
CA ASP A 247 -4.14 -14.29 -6.77
C ASP A 247 -4.45 -14.52 -5.29
N MET A 248 -5.71 -14.80 -4.96
CA MET A 248 -6.13 -15.18 -3.60
C MET A 248 -5.56 -16.54 -3.20
N PHE A 249 -5.60 -17.56 -4.05
CA PHE A 249 -5.03 -18.88 -3.72
C PHE A 249 -3.52 -18.81 -3.48
N MET A 250 -2.80 -18.07 -4.33
CA MET A 250 -1.38 -17.83 -4.14
C MET A 250 -1.10 -17.11 -2.82
N LEU A 251 -1.89 -16.08 -2.47
CA LEU A 251 -1.78 -15.40 -1.17
C LEU A 251 -1.99 -16.34 0.02
N LEU A 252 -2.97 -17.24 -0.05
CA LEU A 252 -3.20 -18.22 1.01
C LEU A 252 -2.05 -19.21 1.14
N GLY A 253 -1.49 -19.67 0.03
CA GLY A 253 -0.30 -20.54 0.02
C GLY A 253 0.89 -19.88 0.72
N LEU A 254 1.19 -18.64 0.35
CA LEU A 254 2.25 -17.84 0.98
C LEU A 254 2.01 -17.67 2.49
N HIS A 255 0.78 -17.33 2.89
CA HIS A 255 0.46 -17.17 4.30
C HIS A 255 0.59 -18.48 5.09
N SER A 256 0.20 -19.60 4.50
CA SER A 256 0.33 -20.91 5.13
C SER A 256 1.79 -21.34 5.31
N LEU A 257 2.65 -21.12 4.32
CA LEU A 257 4.10 -21.34 4.44
C LEU A 257 4.67 -20.49 5.58
N TRP A 258 4.29 -19.21 5.64
CA TRP A 258 4.75 -18.32 6.69
C TRP A 258 4.27 -18.76 8.08
N ARG A 259 3.02 -19.22 8.20
CA ARG A 259 2.45 -19.72 9.46
C ARG A 259 3.24 -20.90 9.97
N THR A 260 3.49 -21.91 9.14
CA THR A 260 4.31 -23.07 9.51
C THR A 260 5.72 -22.67 9.93
N ARG A 261 6.37 -21.74 9.22
CA ARG A 261 7.70 -21.24 9.61
C ARG A 261 7.68 -20.54 10.97
N THR A 262 6.69 -19.68 11.19
CA THR A 262 6.56 -18.91 12.43
C THR A 262 6.32 -19.83 13.62
N THR A 263 5.48 -20.86 13.48
CA THR A 263 5.22 -21.81 14.57
C THR A 263 6.44 -22.69 14.89
N VAL A 264 7.21 -23.10 13.87
CA VAL A 264 8.50 -23.78 14.06
C VAL A 264 9.49 -22.88 14.81
N HIS A 265 9.61 -21.60 14.42
CA HIS A 265 10.53 -20.66 15.07
C HIS A 265 10.14 -20.36 16.52
N ASN A 266 8.83 -20.30 16.80
CA ASN A 266 8.31 -20.05 18.14
C ASN A 266 8.32 -21.31 19.03
N ALA A 267 8.77 -22.46 18.50
CA ALA A 267 8.72 -23.76 19.17
C ALA A 267 7.32 -24.10 19.72
N ASP A 268 6.28 -23.79 18.93
CA ASP A 268 4.89 -24.10 19.31
C ASP A 268 4.70 -25.62 19.43
N VAL A 269 3.94 -26.06 20.43
CA VAL A 269 3.71 -27.49 20.73
C VAL A 269 3.04 -28.24 19.57
N ASN A 270 2.20 -27.54 18.78
CA ASN A 270 1.42 -28.12 17.69
C ASN A 270 1.80 -27.49 16.34
N VAL A 271 3.02 -27.74 15.87
CA VAL A 271 3.44 -27.34 14.52
C VAL A 271 2.63 -28.13 13.48
N ARG A 272 1.91 -27.41 12.61
CA ARG A 272 1.17 -27.98 11.49
C ARG A 272 1.90 -27.74 10.16
N PRO A 273 1.84 -28.69 9.20
CA PRO A 273 2.36 -28.47 7.87
C PRO A 273 1.58 -27.36 7.15
N ALA A 274 2.21 -26.73 6.16
CA ALA A 274 1.61 -25.60 5.44
C ALA A 274 0.28 -25.98 4.78
N ARG A 275 0.16 -27.23 4.32
CA ARG A 275 -1.08 -27.83 3.81
C ARG A 275 -2.26 -27.63 4.76
N ASP A 276 -2.09 -27.90 6.05
CA ASP A 276 -3.20 -27.89 6.99
C ASP A 276 -3.68 -26.45 7.26
N TYR A 277 -2.76 -25.48 7.38
CA TYR A 277 -3.13 -24.07 7.44
C TYR A 277 -3.80 -23.59 6.16
N PHE A 278 -3.39 -24.13 4.99
CA PHE A 278 -4.01 -23.80 3.72
C PHE A 278 -5.44 -24.31 3.66
N ILE A 279 -5.68 -25.59 3.98
CA ILE A 279 -7.01 -26.20 4.03
C ILE A 279 -7.92 -25.45 5.01
N GLU A 280 -7.41 -25.04 6.19
CA GLU A 280 -8.19 -24.25 7.15
C GLU A 280 -8.63 -22.91 6.55
N ASN A 281 -7.73 -22.21 5.86
CA ASN A 281 -8.06 -20.91 5.25
C ASN A 281 -9.01 -21.05 4.05
N VAL A 282 -8.84 -22.09 3.23
CA VAL A 282 -9.74 -22.39 2.11
C VAL A 282 -11.12 -22.77 2.63
N SER A 283 -11.20 -23.60 3.67
CA SER A 283 -12.47 -23.97 4.31
C SER A 283 -13.22 -22.73 4.80
N TYR A 284 -12.52 -21.81 5.48
CA TYR A 284 -13.09 -20.54 5.91
C TYR A 284 -13.68 -19.74 4.72
N ILE A 285 -12.92 -19.59 3.64
CA ILE A 285 -13.35 -18.85 2.45
C ILE A 285 -14.54 -19.53 1.76
N ARG A 286 -14.52 -20.86 1.70
CA ARG A 286 -15.61 -21.64 1.15
C ARG A 286 -16.92 -21.38 1.89
N GLU A 287 -16.90 -21.40 3.22
CA GLU A 287 -18.10 -21.09 4.00
C GLU A 287 -18.57 -19.64 3.80
N VAL A 288 -17.64 -18.68 3.64
CA VAL A 288 -17.98 -17.28 3.31
C VAL A 288 -18.68 -17.17 1.96
N PHE A 289 -18.20 -17.87 0.92
CA PHE A 289 -18.84 -17.84 -0.40
C PHE A 289 -20.12 -18.66 -0.48
N ARG A 290 -20.25 -19.76 0.28
CA ARG A 290 -21.49 -20.55 0.39
C ARG A 290 -22.63 -19.75 1.03
N ALA A 291 -22.32 -18.81 1.90
CA ALA A 291 -23.31 -17.96 2.54
C ALA A 291 -23.85 -16.83 1.63
N LEU A 292 -23.30 -16.65 0.42
CA LEU A 292 -23.80 -15.66 -0.53
C LEU A 292 -25.10 -16.15 -1.19
N PRO A 293 -26.04 -15.24 -1.55
CA PRO A 293 -27.27 -15.60 -2.26
C PRO A 293 -27.02 -16.30 -3.60
N GLU A 294 -25.96 -15.89 -4.31
CA GLU A 294 -25.52 -16.49 -5.56
C GLU A 294 -24.04 -16.90 -5.41
N PRO A 295 -23.76 -18.19 -5.15
CA PRO A 295 -22.39 -18.67 -5.00
C PRO A 295 -21.68 -18.70 -6.37
N PRO A 296 -20.37 -18.41 -6.41
CA PRO A 296 -19.61 -18.41 -7.66
C PRO A 296 -19.48 -19.83 -8.24
N GLU A 297 -19.48 -19.96 -9.57
CA GLU A 297 -19.35 -21.25 -10.27
C GLU A 297 -18.05 -21.99 -9.93
N TRP A 298 -16.97 -21.24 -9.65
CA TRP A 298 -15.67 -21.79 -9.27
C TRP A 298 -15.62 -22.30 -7.82
N LEU A 299 -16.71 -22.28 -7.06
CA LEU A 299 -16.76 -22.80 -5.69
C LEU A 299 -16.33 -24.26 -5.60
N ARG A 300 -16.56 -25.07 -6.65
CA ARG A 300 -16.08 -26.45 -6.76
C ARG A 300 -14.56 -26.57 -6.60
N ILE A 301 -13.81 -25.58 -7.07
CA ILE A 301 -12.35 -25.53 -6.91
C ILE A 301 -11.98 -25.45 -5.42
N LEU A 302 -12.78 -24.77 -4.60
CA LEU A 302 -12.54 -24.72 -3.16
C LEU A 302 -12.72 -26.11 -2.51
N ASP A 303 -13.65 -26.92 -3.00
CA ASP A 303 -13.83 -28.29 -2.51
C ASP A 303 -12.65 -29.20 -2.88
N ASP A 304 -12.12 -29.05 -4.10
CA ASP A 304 -10.88 -29.73 -4.52
C ASP A 304 -9.67 -29.29 -3.67
N LEU A 305 -9.61 -28.00 -3.32
CA LEU A 305 -8.54 -27.46 -2.47
C LEU A 305 -8.67 -27.89 -1.00
N VAL A 306 -9.87 -28.06 -0.46
CA VAL A 306 -10.05 -28.62 0.89
C VAL A 306 -9.61 -30.08 0.96
N SER A 307 -9.72 -30.81 -0.15
CA SER A 307 -9.32 -32.22 -0.28
C SER A 307 -7.87 -32.40 -0.79
N LEU A 308 -7.03 -31.35 -0.72
CA LEU A 308 -5.62 -31.38 -1.12
C LEU A 308 -4.89 -32.63 -0.60
N LYS A 309 -4.20 -33.35 -1.49
CA LYS A 309 -3.48 -34.58 -1.12
C LYS A 309 -2.36 -34.28 -0.12
N ARG A 310 -2.05 -35.25 0.75
CA ARG A 310 -0.86 -35.18 1.62
C ARG A 310 0.39 -35.37 0.77
N PHE A 311 1.46 -34.69 1.15
CA PHE A 311 2.78 -34.75 0.52
C PHE A 311 3.85 -34.80 1.60
#